data_AF-A0A8H6ZUK3-F1
#
_entry.id   AF-A0A8H6ZUK3-F1
#
_cell.length_a   1.000
_cell.length_b   1.000
_cell.length_c   1.000
_cell.angle_alpha   90.00
_cell.angle_beta   90.00
_cell.angle_gamma   90.00
#
_symmetry.space_group_name_H-M   'P 1'
#
loop_
_entity.id
_entity.type
_entity.pdbx_description
1 polymer ?
#
loop_
_entity_poly.entity_id
_entity_poly.type
_entity_poly.pdbx_seq_one_letter_code
_entity_poly.pdbx_strand_id
1 'polypeptide(L)'
;MLLLAKLVAASVLFCFLAGGTTVAALRNVTIDDQFGDELSRVRPTYSPTLGWTSGGAGAVKLDTSLVHNGTWHDTTLYPGGESKRVNFTFTGISLYVYCIIANTPPGPPFFDADADYKFLIDGELVGRYTHEAEPNIPNYFYNTPVYVNTTLQNKAHNFTLLVDSPAKPILLLFDYAVYTTSGEDTVDSSATESSTALNQPTETPGQTVSSRTQVNVGVIVGPVIGGISLITVILAAFLFRRRRKARNAQVLEVSTPSPKVIETGTQGNRGSSEARDPDPEPGPEREGDLVQEMREMRRELQRLRQQSAGTPPPYAA
;
A
#
# COMPACT_ATOMS: atom_id res chain seq x y z
N MET A 1 -12.68 -0.07 54.63
CA MET A 1 -11.62 -0.62 53.76
C MET A 1 -12.14 -1.52 52.63
N LEU A 2 -13.14 -2.39 52.87
CA LEU A 2 -13.73 -3.26 51.82
C LEU A 2 -14.47 -2.54 50.67
N LEU A 3 -15.07 -1.36 50.91
CA LEU A 3 -15.71 -0.57 49.85
C LEU A 3 -14.69 0.13 48.92
N LEU A 4 -13.58 0.65 49.48
CA LEU A 4 -12.51 1.24 48.67
C LEU A 4 -11.85 0.20 47.74
N ALA A 5 -11.63 -1.02 48.23
CA ALA A 5 -11.07 -2.10 47.42
C ALA A 5 -11.97 -2.50 46.24
N LYS A 6 -13.30 -2.46 46.40
CA LYS A 6 -14.28 -2.75 45.33
C LYS A 6 -14.34 -1.64 44.28
N LEU A 7 -14.24 -0.38 44.70
CA LEU A 7 -14.16 0.79 43.80
C LEU A 7 -12.88 0.80 42.98
N VAL A 8 -11.73 0.47 43.58
CA VAL A 8 -10.46 0.35 42.85
C VAL A 8 -10.48 -0.82 41.87
N ALA A 9 -11.03 -1.98 42.26
CA ALA A 9 -11.16 -3.13 41.36
C ALA A 9 -12.11 -2.86 40.17
N ALA A 10 -13.22 -2.14 40.40
CA ALA A 10 -14.12 -1.72 39.33
C ALA A 10 -13.47 -0.68 38.39
N SER A 11 -12.66 0.24 38.93
CA SER A 11 -11.93 1.24 38.15
C SER A 11 -10.81 0.61 37.30
N VAL A 12 -10.09 -0.38 37.85
CA VAL A 12 -9.07 -1.14 37.10
C VAL A 12 -9.72 -1.99 36.00
N LEU A 13 -10.86 -2.63 36.28
CA LEU A 13 -11.60 -3.42 35.28
C LEU A 13 -12.20 -2.54 34.17
N PHE A 14 -12.61 -1.30 34.47
CA PHE A 14 -13.10 -0.34 33.47
C PHE A 14 -11.95 0.21 32.60
N CYS A 15 -10.76 0.42 33.16
CA CYS A 15 -9.58 0.80 32.38
C CYS A 15 -9.08 -0.32 31.44
N PHE A 16 -9.25 -1.60 31.80
CA PHE A 16 -8.89 -2.72 30.92
C PHE A 16 -9.89 -2.96 29.77
N LEU A 17 -11.14 -2.49 29.89
CA LEU A 17 -12.16 -2.61 28.83
C LEU A 17 -12.20 -1.41 27.88
N ALA A 18 -11.57 -0.28 28.23
CA ALA A 18 -11.49 0.92 27.39
C ALA A 18 -10.29 0.90 26.43
N GLY A 19 -9.35 -0.04 26.58
CA GLY A 19 -8.21 -0.22 25.68
C GLY A 19 -8.52 -1.16 24.52
N GLY A 20 -9.51 -0.84 23.70
CA GLY A 20 -9.67 -1.50 22.40
C GLY A 20 -8.56 -1.04 21.47
N THR A 21 -7.58 -1.89 21.17
CA THR A 21 -6.62 -1.62 20.10
C THR A 21 -7.37 -1.69 18.77
N THR A 22 -7.71 -0.55 18.19
CA THR A 22 -8.13 -0.50 16.79
C THR A 22 -6.92 -0.83 15.93
N VAL A 23 -6.97 -1.96 15.23
CA VAL A 23 -5.99 -2.24 14.17
C VAL A 23 -6.48 -1.47 12.95
N ALA A 24 -5.76 -0.42 12.57
CA ALA A 24 -6.07 0.31 11.34
C ALA A 24 -5.97 -0.65 10.15
N ALA A 25 -7.03 -0.75 9.35
CA ALA A 25 -7.10 -1.69 8.25
C ALA A 25 -6.26 -1.17 7.08
N LEU A 26 -5.27 -1.94 6.61
CA LEU A 26 -4.53 -1.55 5.41
C LEU A 26 -5.41 -1.77 4.16
N ARG A 27 -5.50 -0.74 3.30
CA ARG A 27 -6.23 -0.79 2.04
C ARG A 27 -5.36 -0.27 0.90
N ASN A 28 -5.40 -0.96 -0.23
CA ASN A 28 -4.85 -0.46 -1.49
C ASN A 28 -5.86 0.47 -2.18
N VAL A 29 -5.36 1.58 -2.70
CA VAL A 29 -6.13 2.60 -3.41
C VAL A 29 -5.44 2.90 -4.73
N THR A 30 -6.21 2.90 -5.80
CA THR A 30 -5.69 3.19 -7.15
C THR A 30 -5.83 4.69 -7.46
N ILE A 31 -4.83 5.23 -8.16
CA ILE A 31 -4.86 6.53 -8.82
C ILE A 31 -4.74 6.27 -10.31
N ASP A 32 -5.87 6.40 -11.01
CA ASP A 32 -5.98 6.22 -12.46
C ASP A 32 -5.53 7.48 -13.22
N ASP A 33 -4.94 7.32 -14.40
CA ASP A 33 -4.48 8.44 -15.23
C ASP A 33 -5.57 9.46 -15.58
N GLN A 34 -6.80 8.99 -15.77
CA GLN A 34 -7.93 9.76 -16.27
C GLN A 34 -8.98 9.97 -15.18
N PHE A 35 -9.30 8.94 -14.40
CA PHE A 35 -10.33 8.97 -13.37
C PHE A 35 -9.80 9.40 -11.99
N GLY A 36 -8.48 9.45 -11.82
CA GLY A 36 -7.82 9.91 -10.62
C GLY A 36 -7.87 8.93 -9.45
N ASP A 37 -7.60 9.46 -8.27
CA ASP A 37 -7.62 8.72 -7.01
C ASP A 37 -9.03 8.19 -6.68
N GLU A 38 -9.16 6.90 -6.37
CA GLU A 38 -10.45 6.27 -6.08
C GLU A 38 -11.21 6.87 -4.88
N LEU A 39 -10.50 7.48 -3.92
CA LEU A 39 -11.09 8.09 -2.74
C LEU A 39 -11.47 9.56 -2.99
N SER A 40 -10.49 10.36 -3.40
CA SER A 40 -10.60 11.82 -3.51
C SER A 40 -11.07 12.30 -4.87
N ARG A 41 -10.99 11.45 -5.90
CA ARG A 41 -11.24 11.78 -7.32
C ARG A 41 -10.31 12.84 -7.89
N VAL A 42 -9.24 13.18 -7.17
CA VAL A 42 -8.20 14.09 -7.65
C VAL A 42 -7.39 13.35 -8.72
N ARG A 43 -7.28 13.98 -9.89
CA ARG A 43 -6.56 13.42 -11.05
C ARG A 43 -5.08 13.77 -10.99
N PRO A 44 -4.20 12.94 -11.55
CA PRO A 44 -2.83 13.32 -11.83
C PRO A 44 -2.79 14.62 -12.65
N THR A 45 -1.76 15.42 -12.38
CA THR A 45 -1.47 16.63 -13.14
C THR A 45 -0.35 16.37 -14.12
N TYR A 46 -0.55 16.83 -15.35
CA TYR A 46 0.39 16.67 -16.46
C TYR A 46 0.96 18.03 -16.81
N SER A 47 2.28 18.20 -16.64
CA SER A 47 2.94 19.48 -16.84
C SER A 47 4.17 19.36 -17.76
N PRO A 48 4.50 20.43 -18.52
CA PRO A 48 3.59 21.54 -18.89
C PRO A 48 2.33 21.01 -19.59
N THR A 49 1.21 21.74 -19.53
CA THR A 49 -0.09 21.25 -20.06
C THR A 49 -0.03 20.92 -21.56
N LEU A 50 0.81 21.63 -22.31
CA LEU A 50 1.01 21.37 -23.73
C LEU A 50 1.96 20.18 -23.96
N GLY A 51 1.58 19.32 -24.93
CA GLY A 51 2.37 18.16 -25.34
C GLY A 51 1.97 16.84 -24.67
N TRP A 52 0.93 16.84 -23.84
CA TRP A 52 0.31 15.62 -23.32
C TRP A 52 -0.93 15.26 -24.12
N THR A 53 -1.11 13.96 -24.34
CA THR A 53 -2.27 13.40 -24.99
C THR A 53 -2.95 12.41 -24.05
N SER A 54 -4.26 12.54 -23.86
CA SER A 54 -5.07 11.47 -23.29
C SER A 54 -5.33 10.44 -24.39
N GLY A 55 -5.13 9.16 -24.08
CA GLY A 55 -4.97 8.05 -25.02
C GLY A 55 -5.92 8.02 -26.23
N GLY A 56 -5.44 7.41 -27.32
CA GLY A 56 -6.23 7.13 -28.51
C GLY A 56 -6.09 8.12 -29.68
N ALA A 57 -5.37 9.24 -29.50
CA ALA A 57 -5.16 10.24 -30.56
C ALA A 57 -3.75 10.23 -31.19
N GLY A 58 -2.89 9.26 -30.84
CA GLY A 58 -1.46 9.24 -31.21
C GLY A 58 -1.01 8.06 -32.09
N ALA A 59 0.30 8.01 -32.37
CA ALA A 59 0.94 6.92 -33.12
C ALA A 59 1.01 5.59 -32.33
N VAL A 60 0.86 5.66 -31.00
CA VAL A 60 0.80 4.51 -30.12
C VAL A 60 -0.50 3.74 -30.37
N LYS A 61 -0.39 2.43 -30.68
CA LYS A 61 -1.52 1.53 -30.86
C LYS A 61 -1.55 0.48 -29.76
N LEU A 62 -2.20 0.81 -28.66
CA LEU A 62 -2.35 -0.10 -27.52
C LEU A 62 -3.55 -1.02 -27.69
N ASP A 63 -3.44 -2.21 -27.10
CA ASP A 63 -4.59 -3.06 -26.78
C ASP A 63 -5.21 -2.55 -25.48
N THR A 64 -6.31 -1.82 -25.61
CA THR A 64 -6.97 -1.16 -24.47
C THR A 64 -7.56 -2.14 -23.47
N SER A 65 -7.70 -3.43 -23.81
CA SER A 65 -8.13 -4.46 -22.86
C SER A 65 -7.06 -4.80 -21.81
N LEU A 66 -5.80 -4.41 -22.06
CA LEU A 66 -4.67 -4.63 -21.17
C LEU A 66 -4.26 -3.37 -20.40
N VAL A 67 -4.90 -2.24 -20.68
CA VAL A 67 -4.67 -0.93 -20.05
C VAL A 67 -5.66 -0.74 -18.90
N HIS A 68 -5.21 -0.19 -17.77
CA HIS A 68 -6.10 0.00 -16.62
C HIS A 68 -7.24 0.95 -16.97
N ASN A 69 -8.48 0.50 -16.73
CA ASN A 69 -9.71 1.18 -17.18
C ASN A 69 -9.76 1.61 -18.66
N GLY A 70 -8.87 1.07 -19.51
CA GLY A 70 -8.76 1.41 -20.93
C GLY A 70 -8.25 2.83 -21.21
N THR A 71 -7.66 3.54 -20.24
CA THR A 71 -7.16 4.92 -20.39
C THR A 71 -5.68 5.03 -20.04
N TRP A 72 -5.00 5.98 -20.68
CA TRP A 72 -3.60 6.32 -20.38
C TRP A 72 -3.34 7.77 -20.79
N HIS A 73 -2.25 8.36 -20.29
CA HIS A 73 -1.72 9.62 -20.79
C HIS A 73 -0.31 9.44 -21.31
N ASP A 74 -0.06 9.95 -22.52
CA ASP A 74 1.23 9.85 -23.18
C ASP A 74 1.82 11.18 -23.63
N THR A 75 3.15 11.18 -23.74
CA THR A 75 3.96 12.26 -24.28
C THR A 75 5.27 11.70 -24.82
N THR A 76 5.79 12.30 -25.89
CA THR A 76 7.17 12.08 -26.34
C THR A 76 7.99 13.35 -26.08
N LEU A 77 9.05 13.22 -25.29
CA LEU A 77 10.05 14.27 -25.12
C LEU A 77 11.15 14.08 -26.15
N TYR A 78 11.32 15.05 -27.05
CA TYR A 78 12.46 15.11 -27.97
C TYR A 78 13.66 15.87 -27.34
N PRO A 79 14.90 15.56 -27.75
CA PRO A 79 16.09 16.28 -27.30
C PRO A 79 15.94 17.80 -27.40
N GLY A 80 16.25 18.52 -26.32
CA GLY A 80 16.08 19.98 -26.23
C GLY A 80 14.66 20.47 -25.93
N GLY A 81 13.70 19.55 -25.77
CA GLY A 81 12.35 19.87 -25.33
C GLY A 81 12.26 20.21 -23.84
N GLU A 82 11.14 20.85 -23.45
CA GLU A 82 10.83 21.11 -22.04
C GLU A 82 10.44 19.82 -21.31
N SER A 83 10.99 19.63 -20.11
CA SER A 83 10.75 18.44 -19.28
C SER A 83 9.27 18.17 -19.05
N LYS A 84 8.88 16.90 -19.05
CA LYS A 84 7.50 16.44 -18.82
C LYS A 84 7.36 15.84 -17.44
N ARG A 85 6.22 16.07 -16.78
CA ARG A 85 5.95 15.55 -15.43
C ARG A 85 4.53 15.04 -15.28
N VAL A 86 4.40 13.91 -14.59
CA VAL A 86 3.15 13.47 -13.96
C VAL A 86 3.29 13.70 -12.46
N ASN A 87 2.34 14.40 -11.85
CA ASN A 87 2.36 14.66 -10.40
C ASN A 87 1.02 14.33 -9.75
N PHE A 88 1.07 13.61 -8.62
CA PHE A 88 -0.10 13.30 -7.80
C PHE A 88 0.28 13.17 -6.32
N THR A 89 -0.70 13.32 -5.44
CA THR A 89 -0.53 13.22 -3.98
C THR A 89 -1.28 12.02 -3.43
N PHE A 90 -0.74 11.41 -2.38
CA PHE A 90 -1.39 10.31 -1.66
C PHE A 90 -0.98 10.34 -0.18
N THR A 91 -1.77 9.69 0.67
CA THR A 91 -1.43 9.49 2.09
C THR A 91 -1.35 8.00 2.36
N GLY A 92 -0.14 7.49 2.58
CA GLY A 92 0.06 6.04 2.70
C GLY A 92 1.47 5.63 3.03
N ILE A 93 1.69 4.32 3.04
CA ILE A 93 2.93 3.66 3.45
C ILE A 93 3.64 2.93 2.30
N SER A 94 3.03 2.90 1.11
CA SER A 94 3.61 2.29 -0.07
C SER A 94 3.12 2.99 -1.33
N LEU A 95 3.88 2.88 -2.41
CA LEU A 95 3.52 3.34 -3.74
C LEU A 95 4.07 2.39 -4.80
N TYR A 96 3.21 1.99 -5.72
CA TYR A 96 3.53 1.28 -6.95
C TYR A 96 3.07 2.15 -8.12
N VAL A 97 3.93 2.37 -9.11
CA VAL A 97 3.62 3.18 -10.29
C VAL A 97 3.76 2.33 -11.52
N TYR A 98 2.72 2.29 -12.33
CA TYR A 98 2.61 1.43 -13.50
C TYR A 98 2.54 2.28 -14.78
N CYS A 99 3.40 1.93 -15.73
CA CYS A 99 3.38 2.48 -17.08
C CYS A 99 3.20 1.36 -18.11
N ILE A 100 2.77 1.75 -19.30
CA ILE A 100 2.98 0.94 -20.49
C ILE A 100 4.36 1.28 -21.05
N ILE A 101 5.20 0.27 -21.28
CA ILE A 101 6.54 0.48 -21.85
C ILE A 101 6.53 0.05 -23.31
N ALA A 102 6.80 1.00 -24.21
CA ALA A 102 7.01 0.70 -25.62
C ALA A 102 8.28 -0.14 -25.80
N ASN A 103 8.28 -1.04 -26.77
CA ASN A 103 9.42 -1.89 -27.06
C ASN A 103 9.71 -1.93 -28.56
N THR A 104 8.90 -2.67 -29.31
CA THR A 104 8.98 -2.80 -30.77
C THR A 104 7.64 -2.46 -31.43
N PRO A 105 7.03 -1.30 -31.09
CA PRO A 105 5.72 -0.93 -31.62
C PRO A 105 5.70 -0.87 -33.14
N PRO A 106 4.63 -1.34 -33.78
CA PRO A 106 4.53 -1.39 -35.23
C PRO A 106 4.37 0.04 -35.74
N GLY A 107 5.29 0.48 -36.61
CA GLY A 107 5.33 1.86 -37.09
C GLY A 107 6.46 2.10 -38.08
N PRO A 108 6.75 3.37 -38.42
CA PRO A 108 7.94 3.72 -39.20
C PRO A 108 9.19 3.12 -38.55
N PRO A 109 10.29 2.92 -39.31
CA PRO A 109 11.51 2.27 -38.84
C PRO A 109 12.21 2.93 -37.63
N PHE A 110 11.69 4.06 -37.13
CA PHE A 110 12.22 4.84 -36.01
C PHE A 110 11.09 5.24 -35.06
N PHE A 111 10.48 4.27 -34.38
CA PHE A 111 9.56 4.59 -33.29
C PHE A 111 10.38 4.91 -32.04
N ASP A 112 10.14 6.08 -31.45
CA ASP A 112 10.79 6.54 -30.23
C ASP A 112 10.28 5.73 -29.02
N ALA A 113 10.78 4.50 -28.85
CA ALA A 113 10.30 3.54 -27.85
C ALA A 113 11.08 3.56 -26.53
N ASP A 114 12.11 4.40 -26.42
CA ASP A 114 12.96 4.44 -25.24
C ASP A 114 12.27 5.10 -24.05
N ALA A 115 12.59 4.59 -22.85
CA ALA A 115 12.13 5.13 -21.57
C ALA A 115 13.33 5.61 -20.74
N ASP A 116 13.16 6.75 -20.08
CA ASP A 116 14.11 7.30 -19.12
C ASP A 116 13.37 8.22 -18.14
N TYR A 117 12.95 7.65 -17.01
CA TYR A 117 12.08 8.28 -16.05
C TYR A 117 12.82 8.46 -14.73
N LYS A 118 12.67 9.63 -14.11
CA LYS A 118 13.14 9.92 -12.75
C LYS A 118 11.95 10.02 -11.83
N PHE A 119 12.09 9.53 -10.60
CA PHE A 119 11.02 9.53 -9.61
C PHE A 119 11.41 10.40 -8.43
N LEU A 120 10.51 11.27 -8.03
CA LEU A 120 10.69 12.10 -6.85
C LEU A 120 9.53 11.87 -5.88
N ILE A 121 9.86 11.77 -4.59
CA ILE A 121 8.88 11.83 -3.49
C ILE A 121 9.23 13.04 -2.65
N ASP A 122 8.23 13.90 -2.40
CA ASP A 122 8.38 15.11 -1.59
C ASP A 122 9.48 16.06 -2.11
N GLY A 123 9.79 15.99 -3.42
CA GLY A 123 10.83 16.79 -4.08
C GLY A 123 12.22 16.15 -4.10
N GLU A 124 12.43 15.02 -3.44
CA GLU A 124 13.70 14.29 -3.38
C GLU A 124 13.76 13.20 -4.46
N LEU A 125 14.89 13.07 -5.17
CA LEU A 125 15.09 12.01 -6.16
C LEU A 125 15.22 10.65 -5.47
N VAL A 126 14.26 9.75 -5.71
CA VAL A 126 14.19 8.43 -5.05
C VAL A 126 14.37 7.25 -6.01
N GLY A 127 14.48 7.49 -7.32
CA GLY A 127 14.73 6.42 -8.26
C GLY A 127 14.76 6.84 -9.72
N ARG A 128 15.09 5.87 -10.57
CA ARG A 128 15.10 6.02 -12.03
C ARG A 128 14.69 4.70 -12.69
N TYR A 129 13.99 4.79 -13.80
CA TYR A 129 13.66 3.66 -14.67
C TYR A 129 14.15 3.95 -16.08
N THR A 130 14.81 2.99 -16.71
CA THR A 130 15.23 3.10 -18.11
C THR A 130 14.79 1.87 -18.90
N HIS A 131 14.39 2.07 -20.16
CA HIS A 131 14.15 1.00 -21.11
C HIS A 131 14.73 1.38 -22.46
N GLU A 132 15.36 0.41 -23.11
CA GLU A 132 15.79 0.52 -24.51
C GLU A 132 15.08 -0.57 -25.27
N ALA A 133 14.68 -0.28 -26.51
CA ALA A 133 13.99 -1.25 -27.36
C ALA A 133 14.79 -2.57 -27.44
N GLU A 134 14.18 -3.65 -26.95
CA GLU A 134 14.74 -5.00 -27.00
C GLU A 134 14.28 -5.68 -28.29
N PRO A 135 15.17 -6.45 -28.96
CA PRO A 135 14.78 -7.21 -30.14
C PRO A 135 13.65 -8.19 -29.76
N ASN A 136 12.68 -8.37 -30.68
CA ASN A 136 11.50 -9.24 -30.59
C ASN A 136 10.23 -8.64 -29.94
N ILE A 137 9.17 -9.46 -29.91
CA ILE A 137 7.88 -9.21 -29.26
C ILE A 137 7.99 -9.30 -27.72
N PRO A 138 7.14 -8.59 -26.96
CA PRO A 138 5.97 -7.84 -27.42
C PRO A 138 6.29 -6.41 -27.87
N ASN A 139 5.36 -5.82 -28.60
CA ASN A 139 5.40 -4.41 -29.03
C ASN A 139 5.36 -3.45 -27.83
N TYR A 140 4.63 -3.84 -26.79
CA TYR A 140 4.40 -3.08 -25.56
C TYR A 140 4.41 -4.01 -24.35
N PHE A 141 4.88 -3.49 -23.23
CA PHE A 141 4.78 -4.13 -21.92
C PHE A 141 3.76 -3.38 -21.06
N TYR A 142 2.57 -3.96 -20.92
CA TYR A 142 1.50 -3.44 -20.05
C TYR A 142 1.76 -3.76 -18.59
N ASN A 143 1.09 -3.03 -17.68
CA ASN A 143 1.13 -3.24 -16.24
C ASN A 143 2.58 -3.36 -15.72
N THR A 144 3.47 -2.50 -16.21
CA THR A 144 4.90 -2.56 -15.87
C THR A 144 5.16 -1.66 -14.67
N PRO A 145 5.55 -2.19 -13.49
CA PRO A 145 5.94 -1.37 -12.38
C PRO A 145 7.25 -0.68 -12.72
N VAL A 146 7.22 0.66 -12.80
CA VAL A 146 8.40 1.48 -13.07
C VAL A 146 9.00 2.05 -11.79
N TYR A 147 8.20 2.13 -10.73
CA TYR A 147 8.62 2.52 -9.39
C TYR A 147 7.85 1.71 -8.36
N VAL A 148 8.55 1.24 -7.33
CA VAL A 148 8.00 0.52 -6.18
C VAL A 148 8.69 1.02 -4.92
N ASN A 149 7.91 1.46 -3.96
CA ASN A 149 8.38 1.72 -2.60
C ASN A 149 7.36 1.19 -1.61
N THR A 150 7.79 0.33 -0.69
CA THR A 150 6.91 -0.32 0.30
C THR A 150 7.22 0.07 1.74
N THR A 151 8.11 1.05 1.93
CA THR A 151 8.71 1.41 3.21
C THR A 151 8.48 2.88 3.56
N LEU A 152 7.52 3.53 2.89
CA LEU A 152 7.20 4.93 3.13
C LEU A 152 6.62 5.14 4.54
N GLN A 153 6.91 6.31 5.11
CA GLN A 153 6.28 6.75 6.34
C GLN A 153 4.80 7.02 6.10
N ASN A 154 3.93 6.68 7.05
CA ASN A 154 2.50 6.95 6.93
C ASN A 154 2.20 8.46 7.04
N LYS A 155 2.32 9.19 5.94
CA LYS A 155 2.04 10.63 5.85
C LYS A 155 1.56 10.99 4.45
N ALA A 156 1.17 12.25 4.26
CA ALA A 156 0.95 12.79 2.93
C ALA A 156 2.28 12.87 2.17
N HIS A 157 2.27 12.39 0.94
CA HIS A 157 3.37 12.39 0.00
C HIS A 157 2.97 13.08 -1.30
N ASN A 158 3.93 13.74 -1.93
CA ASN A 158 3.81 14.21 -3.31
C ASN A 158 4.75 13.42 -4.22
N PHE A 159 4.21 12.69 -5.19
CA PHE A 159 4.99 11.94 -6.16
C PHE A 159 5.11 12.69 -7.48
N THR A 160 6.31 12.69 -8.05
CA THR A 160 6.57 13.20 -9.39
C THR A 160 7.30 12.15 -10.23
N LEU A 161 6.71 11.79 -11.37
CA LEU A 161 7.41 11.13 -12.46
C LEU A 161 7.92 12.21 -13.42
N LEU A 162 9.22 12.30 -13.60
CA LEU A 162 9.91 13.30 -14.42
C LEU A 162 10.59 12.66 -15.64
N VAL A 163 10.43 13.30 -16.79
CA VAL A 163 11.16 13.00 -18.03
C VAL A 163 11.91 14.25 -18.46
N ASP A 164 13.23 14.18 -18.53
CA ASP A 164 14.11 15.32 -18.81
C ASP A 164 15.35 14.98 -19.67
N SER A 165 15.25 13.96 -20.53
CA SER A 165 16.39 13.48 -21.32
C SER A 165 16.87 14.49 -22.37
N PRO A 166 18.15 14.89 -22.35
CA PRO A 166 18.72 15.78 -23.36
C PRO A 166 19.26 15.03 -24.59
N ALA A 167 19.37 13.70 -24.54
CA ALA A 167 20.19 12.93 -25.48
C ALA A 167 19.40 12.20 -26.56
N LYS A 168 18.21 11.68 -26.22
CA LYS A 168 17.39 10.88 -27.13
C LYS A 168 15.90 11.11 -26.88
N PRO A 169 15.03 10.86 -27.88
CA PRO A 169 13.60 10.89 -27.69
C PRO A 169 13.16 9.88 -26.62
N ILE A 170 12.33 10.32 -25.67
CA ILE A 170 11.78 9.47 -24.60
C ILE A 170 10.27 9.49 -24.67
N LEU A 171 9.66 8.32 -24.76
CA LEU A 171 8.22 8.14 -24.71
C LEU A 171 7.81 7.72 -23.31
N LEU A 172 6.78 8.39 -22.77
CA LEU A 172 6.15 8.03 -21.51
C LEU A 172 4.67 7.72 -21.78
N LEU A 173 4.19 6.60 -21.23
CA LEU A 173 2.78 6.23 -21.20
C LEU A 173 2.40 5.87 -19.76
N PHE A 174 1.86 6.84 -19.03
CA PHE A 174 1.38 6.65 -17.66
C PHE A 174 -0.02 6.02 -17.67
N ASP A 175 -0.21 4.99 -16.86
CA ASP A 175 -1.44 4.17 -16.80
C ASP A 175 -2.12 4.34 -15.42
N TYR A 176 -1.47 3.89 -14.34
CA TYR A 176 -2.03 4.05 -13.00
C TYR A 176 -0.95 3.96 -11.91
N ALA A 177 -1.33 4.33 -10.69
CA ALA A 177 -0.55 4.06 -9.48
C ALA A 177 -1.43 3.40 -8.41
N VAL A 178 -0.80 2.69 -7.47
CA VAL A 178 -1.46 2.07 -6.33
C VAL A 178 -0.69 2.41 -5.06
N TYR A 179 -1.36 2.95 -4.05
CA TYR A 179 -0.79 3.16 -2.72
C TYR A 179 -1.55 2.37 -1.67
N THR A 180 -0.85 2.00 -0.59
CA THR A 180 -1.49 1.42 0.59
C THR A 180 -1.68 2.49 1.66
N THR A 181 -2.90 2.65 2.16
CA THR A 181 -3.24 3.55 3.27
C THR A 181 -3.81 2.78 4.46
N SER A 182 -3.68 3.35 5.66
CA SER A 182 -4.31 2.81 6.87
C SER A 182 -5.71 3.42 6.99
N GLY A 183 -6.75 2.61 6.77
CA GLY A 183 -8.14 2.98 6.94
C GLY A 183 -8.46 3.28 8.41
N GLU A 184 -8.41 4.54 8.78
CA GLU A 184 -9.45 5.11 9.63
C GLU A 184 -10.50 5.71 8.69
N ASP A 185 -11.61 5.01 8.50
CA ASP A 185 -12.82 5.60 7.92
C ASP A 185 -13.40 6.62 8.92
N THR A 186 -12.70 7.73 9.12
CA THR A 186 -13.30 8.96 9.65
C THR A 186 -13.33 9.95 8.52
N VAL A 187 -14.45 9.92 7.78
CA VAL A 187 -14.94 11.11 7.08
C VAL A 187 -15.22 12.15 8.17
N ASP A 188 -14.20 12.91 8.53
CA ASP A 188 -14.38 14.11 9.34
C ASP A 188 -13.89 15.30 8.51
N SER A 189 -14.81 15.82 7.71
CA SER A 189 -14.66 17.11 7.06
C SER A 189 -14.63 18.20 8.12
N SER A 190 -13.45 18.46 8.70
CA SER A 190 -13.20 19.65 9.52
C SER A 190 -12.36 20.66 8.74
N ALA A 191 -12.96 21.24 7.70
CA ALA A 191 -12.49 22.52 7.18
C ALA A 191 -12.89 23.62 8.18
N THR A 192 -12.01 23.91 9.13
CA THR A 192 -12.10 25.13 9.96
C THR A 192 -11.39 26.25 9.21
N GLU A 193 -12.11 26.93 8.32
CA GLU A 193 -11.68 28.24 7.82
C GLU A 193 -12.13 29.32 8.79
N SER A 194 -11.17 29.89 9.52
CA SER A 194 -11.34 31.17 10.20
C SER A 194 -10.98 32.29 9.23
N SER A 195 -11.96 33.10 8.84
CA SER A 195 -11.69 34.51 8.58
C SER A 195 -12.91 35.38 8.86
N THR A 196 -12.58 36.50 9.48
CA THR A 196 -13.40 37.50 10.16
C THR A 196 -14.13 38.40 9.18
N ALA A 197 -15.42 38.65 9.40
CA ALA A 197 -16.09 39.85 8.88
C ALA A 197 -17.18 40.32 9.84
N LEU A 198 -16.97 41.48 10.46
CA LEU A 198 -18.02 42.28 11.11
C LEU A 198 -18.75 43.09 10.04
N ASN A 199 -20.09 43.12 10.09
CA ASN A 199 -20.90 44.36 10.12
C ASN A 199 -22.41 44.08 10.25
N GLN A 200 -22.95 44.54 11.39
CA GLN A 200 -24.29 45.08 11.76
C GLN A 200 -25.65 44.58 11.20
N PRO A 201 -26.74 44.76 11.99
CA PRO A 201 -28.00 44.00 11.93
C PRO A 201 -29.13 44.74 11.18
N THR A 202 -30.31 44.10 11.01
CA THR A 202 -31.67 44.65 11.33
C THR A 202 -32.82 43.68 10.91
N GLU A 203 -33.77 43.50 11.86
CA GLU A 203 -35.23 43.15 11.80
C GLU A 203 -35.83 41.74 11.49
N THR A 204 -36.30 41.09 12.58
CA THR A 204 -37.68 40.61 12.97
C THR A 204 -38.58 39.73 12.03
N PRO A 205 -39.68 39.08 12.52
CA PRO A 205 -39.75 37.63 12.75
C PRO A 205 -40.87 36.89 11.96
N GLY A 206 -40.62 35.63 11.58
CA GLY A 206 -41.63 34.76 10.96
C GLY A 206 -41.70 33.38 11.61
N GLN A 207 -42.79 33.11 12.33
CA GLN A 207 -43.11 31.81 12.93
C GLN A 207 -43.37 30.75 11.84
N THR A 208 -42.84 29.54 12.02
CA THR A 208 -43.42 28.34 11.40
C THR A 208 -43.36 27.17 12.38
N VAL A 209 -44.53 26.61 12.67
CA VAL A 209 -44.76 25.45 13.53
C VAL A 209 -44.43 24.18 12.74
N SER A 210 -43.66 23.26 13.31
CA SER A 210 -43.69 21.86 12.90
C SER A 210 -43.38 20.93 14.08
N SER A 211 -44.38 20.10 14.37
CA SER A 211 -44.45 19.07 15.39
C SER A 211 -43.38 17.99 15.20
N ARG A 212 -42.57 17.73 16.23
CA ARG A 212 -41.67 16.57 16.30
C ARG A 212 -42.08 15.65 17.43
N THR A 213 -42.52 14.46 17.06
CA THR A 213 -42.86 13.34 17.93
C THR A 213 -41.63 12.87 18.70
N GLN A 214 -41.70 12.93 20.03
CA GLN A 214 -40.64 12.46 20.93
C GLN A 214 -40.88 10.97 21.24
N VAL A 215 -40.03 10.09 20.73
CA VAL A 215 -40.01 8.68 21.14
C VAL A 215 -39.09 8.50 22.35
N ASN A 216 -39.62 8.00 23.45
CA ASN A 216 -38.89 7.79 24.71
C ASN A 216 -37.90 6.63 24.57
N VAL A 217 -36.62 6.98 24.43
CA VAL A 217 -35.44 6.08 24.31
C VAL A 217 -35.26 5.15 25.53
N GLY A 218 -35.93 5.43 26.65
CA GLY A 218 -35.80 4.68 27.90
C GLY A 218 -36.26 3.23 27.89
N VAL A 219 -36.98 2.77 26.85
CA VAL A 219 -37.55 1.41 26.81
C VAL A 219 -36.64 0.37 26.11
N ILE A 220 -35.62 0.80 25.35
CA ILE A 220 -34.79 -0.12 24.53
C ILE A 220 -33.48 -0.54 25.24
N VAL A 221 -32.99 0.25 26.20
CA VAL A 221 -31.65 0.03 26.79
C VAL A 221 -31.63 -0.99 27.94
N GLY A 222 -32.79 -1.32 28.53
CA GLY A 222 -32.89 -2.20 29.71
C GLY A 222 -32.45 -3.67 29.51
N PRO A 223 -32.79 -4.35 28.40
CA PRO A 223 -32.52 -5.79 28.27
C PRO A 223 -31.08 -6.16 27.87
N VAL A 224 -30.41 -5.30 27.12
CA VAL A 224 -29.09 -5.61 26.50
C VAL A 224 -28.00 -5.73 27.56
N ILE A 225 -28.03 -4.86 28.58
CA ILE A 225 -27.02 -4.83 29.65
C ILE A 225 -27.16 -6.05 30.58
N GLY A 226 -28.40 -6.53 30.79
CA GLY A 226 -28.67 -7.75 31.56
C GLY A 226 -28.20 -9.01 30.84
N GLY A 227 -28.42 -9.10 29.52
CA GLY A 227 -27.98 -10.23 28.71
C GLY A 227 -26.46 -10.39 28.63
N ILE A 228 -25.73 -9.29 28.40
CA ILE A 228 -24.27 -9.31 28.29
C ILE A 228 -23.62 -9.72 29.63
N SER A 229 -24.19 -9.27 30.75
CA SER A 229 -23.71 -9.61 32.09
C SER A 229 -23.86 -11.11 32.40
N LEU A 230 -24.95 -11.74 31.96
CA LEU A 230 -25.17 -13.18 32.16
C LEU A 230 -24.24 -14.02 31.26
N ILE A 231 -24.05 -13.61 30.00
CA ILE A 231 -23.18 -14.32 29.04
C ILE A 231 -21.72 -14.28 29.49
N THR A 232 -21.23 -13.14 29.97
CA THR A 232 -19.85 -12.99 30.46
C THR A 232 -19.56 -13.88 31.67
N VAL A 233 -20.50 -13.97 32.63
CA VAL A 233 -20.38 -14.87 33.79
C VAL A 233 -20.35 -16.34 33.37
N ILE A 234 -21.19 -16.73 32.41
CA ILE A 234 -21.21 -18.11 31.89
C ILE A 234 -19.90 -18.45 31.18
N LEU A 235 -19.37 -17.54 30.35
CA LEU A 235 -18.13 -17.75 29.62
C LEU A 235 -16.93 -17.83 30.57
N ALA A 236 -16.87 -16.97 31.58
CA ALA A 236 -15.82 -17.02 32.61
C ALA A 236 -15.86 -18.33 33.40
N ALA A 237 -17.05 -18.79 33.82
CA ALA A 237 -17.21 -20.07 34.52
C ALA A 237 -16.81 -21.27 33.66
N PHE A 238 -17.14 -21.24 32.36
CA PHE A 238 -16.76 -22.29 31.41
C PHE A 238 -15.23 -22.37 31.24
N LEU A 239 -14.56 -21.22 31.02
CA LEU A 239 -13.11 -21.16 30.87
C LEU A 239 -12.39 -21.59 32.16
N PHE A 240 -12.91 -21.19 33.32
CA PHE A 240 -12.34 -21.58 34.62
C PHE A 240 -12.44 -23.10 34.86
N ARG A 241 -13.58 -23.71 34.49
CA ARG A 241 -13.74 -25.17 34.53
C ARG A 241 -12.80 -25.89 33.58
N ARG A 242 -12.63 -25.38 32.35
CA ARG A 242 -11.71 -25.95 31.36
C ARG A 242 -10.26 -25.88 31.83
N ARG A 243 -9.83 -24.74 32.40
CA ARG A 243 -8.48 -24.59 32.97
C ARG A 243 -8.25 -25.49 34.18
N ARG A 244 -9.26 -25.70 35.02
CA ARG A 244 -9.18 -26.63 36.16
C ARG A 244 -9.10 -28.09 35.72
N LYS A 245 -9.78 -28.45 34.62
CA LYS A 245 -9.68 -29.80 34.03
C LYS A 245 -8.30 -30.06 33.42
N ALA A 246 -7.67 -29.05 32.82
CA ALA A 246 -6.30 -29.14 32.31
C ALA A 246 -5.24 -29.29 33.44
N ARG A 247 -5.44 -28.66 34.60
CA ARG A 247 -4.55 -28.81 35.76
C ARG A 247 -4.64 -30.18 36.45
N ASN A 248 -5.77 -30.87 36.34
CA ASN A 248 -5.93 -32.21 36.92
C ASN A 248 -5.34 -33.33 36.03
N ALA A 249 -4.83 -33.02 34.82
CA ALA A 249 -4.24 -33.98 33.92
C ALA A 249 -2.70 -34.11 34.04
N GLN A 250 -2.05 -33.41 34.99
CA GLN A 250 -0.59 -33.44 35.18
C GLN A 250 -0.11 -33.88 36.58
N VAL A 251 -0.89 -34.69 37.31
CA VAL A 251 -0.48 -35.24 38.62
C VAL A 251 -0.26 -36.76 38.58
N LEU A 252 -0.10 -37.35 37.40
CA LEU A 252 0.13 -38.79 37.26
C LEU A 252 1.30 -39.11 36.32
N GLU A 253 2.46 -38.48 36.55
CA GLU A 253 3.73 -39.02 36.05
C GLU A 253 4.92 -38.54 36.90
N VAL A 254 5.06 -39.14 38.08
CA VAL A 254 6.34 -39.21 38.81
C VAL A 254 6.49 -40.66 39.21
N SER A 255 7.38 -41.40 38.54
CA SER A 255 8.16 -42.52 39.09
C SER A 255 8.85 -43.29 37.96
N THR A 256 10.11 -42.98 37.62
CA THR A 256 11.19 -44.01 37.57
C THR A 256 12.59 -43.37 37.45
N PRO A 257 13.62 -43.95 38.09
CA PRO A 257 14.93 -43.32 38.27
C PRO A 257 15.98 -43.74 37.23
N SER A 258 16.98 -42.87 37.09
CA SER A 258 18.22 -43.01 36.30
C SER A 258 19.13 -44.16 36.76
N PRO A 259 20.05 -44.62 35.90
CA PRO A 259 21.40 -44.97 36.35
C PRO A 259 22.53 -44.21 35.64
N LYS A 260 23.52 -43.84 36.47
CA LYS A 260 24.88 -43.33 36.22
C LYS A 260 25.74 -44.22 35.31
N VAL A 261 26.62 -43.60 34.50
CA VAL A 261 28.03 -44.01 34.21
C VAL A 261 28.85 -42.77 33.77
N ILE A 262 29.71 -42.19 34.63
CA ILE A 262 31.21 -42.20 34.67
C ILE A 262 31.95 -41.40 33.56
N GLU A 263 32.43 -40.23 33.99
CA GLU A 263 33.72 -39.53 33.80
C GLU A 263 34.73 -39.98 32.71
N THR A 264 35.25 -39.02 31.94
CA THR A 264 36.70 -38.71 31.83
C THR A 264 36.90 -37.39 31.06
N GLY A 265 37.85 -36.56 31.50
CA GLY A 265 38.00 -35.16 31.09
C GLY A 265 38.97 -34.88 29.94
N THR A 266 39.22 -33.60 29.67
CA THR A 266 40.54 -32.95 29.51
C THR A 266 40.37 -31.51 28.98
N GLN A 267 40.89 -30.57 29.76
CA GLN A 267 41.54 -29.29 29.45
C GLN A 267 41.57 -28.76 27.99
N GLY A 268 41.29 -27.46 27.80
CA GLY A 268 41.97 -26.66 26.76
C GLY A 268 41.25 -25.44 26.19
N ASN A 269 41.64 -24.26 26.68
CA ASN A 269 41.98 -23.07 25.86
C ASN A 269 40.89 -22.07 25.36
N ARG A 270 40.86 -20.91 26.04
CA ARG A 270 41.06 -19.53 25.54
C ARG A 270 40.82 -19.25 24.03
N GLY A 271 39.82 -18.42 23.73
CA GLY A 271 39.66 -17.76 22.43
C GLY A 271 38.50 -16.76 22.37
N SER A 272 38.85 -15.48 22.23
CA SER A 272 38.11 -14.35 21.59
C SER A 272 36.60 -14.18 21.82
N SER A 273 36.27 -13.13 22.58
CA SER A 273 34.97 -12.43 22.49
C SER A 273 34.96 -11.58 21.22
N GLU A 274 34.35 -12.10 20.16
CA GLU A 274 34.05 -11.32 18.95
C GLU A 274 32.70 -10.64 19.16
N ALA A 275 32.71 -9.30 19.16
CA ALA A 275 31.52 -8.49 19.24
C ALA A 275 30.68 -8.70 17.97
N ARG A 276 29.42 -9.11 18.14
CA ARG A 276 28.42 -9.06 17.07
C ARG A 276 28.18 -7.60 16.71
N ASP A 277 28.64 -7.23 15.53
CA ASP A 277 28.19 -6.03 14.82
C ASP A 277 26.68 -6.14 14.60
N PRO A 278 25.88 -5.10 14.87
CA PRO A 278 24.47 -5.10 14.49
C PRO A 278 24.36 -5.11 12.96
N ASP A 279 23.47 -5.98 12.47
CA ASP A 279 23.07 -6.09 11.08
C ASP A 279 22.79 -4.68 10.51
N PRO A 280 23.36 -4.28 9.35
CA PRO A 280 23.10 -2.97 8.79
C PRO A 280 21.62 -2.86 8.42
N GLU A 281 20.98 -1.78 8.86
CA GLU A 281 19.62 -1.45 8.44
C GLU A 281 19.50 -1.46 6.91
N PRO A 282 18.38 -1.93 6.35
CA PRO A 282 18.20 -2.00 4.91
C PRO A 282 18.17 -0.59 4.31
N GLY A 283 19.25 -0.24 3.61
CA GLY A 283 19.38 1.01 2.89
C GLY A 283 18.68 1.02 1.51
N PRO A 284 18.67 2.18 0.83
CA PRO A 284 17.96 2.43 -0.43
C PRO A 284 18.41 1.57 -1.63
N GLU A 285 19.50 0.82 -1.51
CA GLU A 285 20.03 -0.05 -2.57
C GLU A 285 19.13 -1.26 -2.87
N ARG A 286 18.33 -1.72 -1.90
CA ARG A 286 17.44 -2.88 -2.07
C ARG A 286 16.18 -2.59 -2.88
N GLU A 287 15.80 -1.33 -3.07
CA GLU A 287 14.53 -0.96 -3.71
C GLU A 287 14.66 -0.79 -5.23
N GLY A 288 15.80 -0.28 -5.70
CA GLY A 288 16.16 -0.35 -7.13
C GLY A 288 16.29 -1.79 -7.63
N ASP A 289 16.66 -2.71 -6.72
CA ASP A 289 16.82 -4.14 -6.98
C ASP A 289 15.50 -4.80 -7.41
N LEU A 290 14.36 -4.46 -6.79
CA LEU A 290 13.07 -5.11 -7.08
C LEU A 290 12.53 -4.82 -8.48
N VAL A 291 12.58 -3.56 -8.93
CA VAL A 291 12.12 -3.20 -10.28
C VAL A 291 13.01 -3.86 -11.34
N GLN A 292 14.31 -3.92 -11.06
CA GLN A 292 15.28 -4.59 -11.92
C GLN A 292 15.08 -6.11 -11.94
N GLU A 293 14.89 -6.74 -10.78
CA GLU A 293 14.60 -8.17 -10.65
C GLU A 293 13.30 -8.54 -11.38
N MET A 294 12.24 -7.75 -11.23
CA MET A 294 10.99 -7.97 -11.96
C MET A 294 11.19 -7.87 -13.49
N ARG A 295 12.06 -6.96 -13.94
CA ARG A 295 12.40 -6.83 -15.36
C ARG A 295 13.18 -8.05 -15.85
N GLU A 296 14.18 -8.51 -15.10
CA GLU A 296 14.99 -9.67 -15.44
C GLU A 296 14.13 -10.95 -15.46
N MET A 297 13.29 -11.14 -14.44
CA MET A 297 12.35 -12.25 -14.37
C MET A 297 11.38 -12.25 -15.56
N ARG A 298 10.91 -11.07 -15.99
CA ARG A 298 10.08 -10.94 -17.19
C ARG A 298 10.83 -11.33 -18.45
N ARG A 299 12.08 -10.87 -18.62
CA ARG A 299 12.93 -11.24 -19.77
C ARG A 299 13.13 -12.75 -19.82
N GLU A 300 13.37 -13.38 -18.68
CA GLU A 300 13.57 -14.83 -18.61
C GLU A 300 12.29 -15.59 -18.93
N LEU A 301 11.14 -15.17 -18.38
CA LEU A 301 9.84 -15.75 -18.73
C LEU A 301 9.58 -15.70 -20.24
N GLN A 302 9.97 -14.62 -20.91
CA GLN A 302 9.83 -14.48 -22.35
C GLN A 302 10.76 -15.41 -23.13
N ARG A 303 12.01 -15.55 -22.71
CA ARG A 303 12.94 -16.54 -23.28
C ARG A 303 12.39 -17.95 -23.17
N LEU A 304 11.87 -18.32 -22.00
CA LEU A 304 11.28 -19.64 -21.76
C LEU A 304 10.05 -19.89 -22.65
N ARG A 305 9.19 -18.88 -22.85
CA ARG A 305 8.05 -18.98 -23.77
C ARG A 305 8.48 -19.16 -25.23
N GLN A 306 9.57 -18.53 -25.65
CA GLN A 306 10.09 -18.70 -27.01
C GLN A 306 10.70 -20.10 -27.20
N GLN A 307 11.40 -20.63 -26.19
CA GLN A 307 11.94 -21.99 -26.23
C GLN A 307 10.84 -23.05 -26.29
N SER A 308 9.73 -22.87 -25.55
CA SER A 308 8.61 -23.81 -25.59
C SER A 308 7.82 -23.74 -26.91
N ALA A 309 7.71 -22.56 -27.54
CA ALA A 309 7.06 -22.39 -28.83
C ALA A 309 7.85 -23.00 -30.01
N GLY A 310 9.15 -23.28 -29.84
CA GLY A 310 10.02 -23.87 -30.87
C GLY A 310 10.08 -25.40 -30.90
N THR A 311 9.36 -26.10 -30.01
CA THR A 311 9.40 -27.57 -29.96
C THR A 311 8.14 -28.14 -30.65
N PRO A 312 8.23 -28.71 -31.87
CA PRO A 312 7.10 -29.37 -32.49
C PRO A 312 6.69 -30.61 -31.68
N PRO A 313 5.39 -30.94 -31.59
CA PRO A 313 4.92 -32.12 -30.86
C PRO A 313 5.54 -33.40 -31.45
N PRO A 314 5.93 -34.39 -30.62
CA PRO A 314 6.67 -35.58 -31.04
C PRO A 314 5.86 -36.59 -31.87
N TYR A 315 4.77 -36.18 -32.53
CA TYR A 315 3.88 -37.07 -33.29
C TYR A 315 3.50 -36.52 -34.68
N ALA A 316 4.41 -35.85 -35.37
CA ALA A 316 4.26 -35.54 -36.79
C ALA A 316 5.49 -36.01 -37.58
N ALA A 317 5.52 -37.31 -37.87
CA ALA A 317 6.29 -37.93 -38.95
C ALA A 317 5.42 -39.02 -39.59
#